data_AF-A0A6J6M8S1-F1
#
_entry.id   AF-A0A6J6M8S1-F1
#
_cell.length_a   1.000
_cell.length_b   1.000
_cell.length_c   1.000
_cell.angle_alpha   90.00
_cell.angle_beta   90.00
_cell.angle_gamma   90.00
#
_symmetry.space_group_name_H-M   'P 1'
#
loop_
_entity.id
_entity.type
_entity.pdbx_description
1 polymer ?
#
loop_
_entity_poly.entity_id
_entity_poly.type
_entity_poly.pdbx_seq_one_letter_code
_entity_poly.pdbx_strand_id
1 'polypeptide(L)' 'MTHEMEELVKAFDWNFLDLQRVTVNALKSAFIPFEERLALIEEIVKPGYLAVSAE' A
#
# COMPACT_ATOMS: atom_id res chain seq x y z
N MET A 1 7.03 -10.05 2.87
CA MET A 1 6.16 -9.37 3.85
C MET A 1 4.68 -9.78 3.70
N THR A 2 4.36 -10.90 3.03
CA THR A 2 2.97 -11.35 2.88
C THR A 2 2.38 -11.82 4.21
N HIS A 3 3.16 -12.55 5.02
CA HIS A 3 2.70 -13.07 6.31
C HIS A 3 2.25 -11.97 7.27
N GLU A 4 3.06 -10.92 7.45
CA GLU A 4 2.74 -9.85 8.38
C GLU A 4 1.50 -9.05 7.94
N MET A 5 1.33 -8.83 6.63
CA MET A 5 0.14 -8.16 6.09
C MET A 5 -1.12 -9.02 6.27
N GLU A 6 -1.02 -10.33 6.09
CA GLU A 6 -2.12 -11.27 6.36
C GLU A 6 -2.51 -11.30 7.84
N GLU A 7 -1.55 -11.27 8.75
CA GLU A 7 -1.82 -11.22 10.19
C GLU A 7 -2.52 -9.92 10.59
N LEU A 8 -2.17 -8.77 9.98
CA LEU A 8 -2.87 -7.50 10.21
C LEU A 8 -4.33 -7.56 9.73
N VAL A 9 -4.59 -8.17 8.57
CA VAL A 9 -5.95 -8.39 8.06
C VAL A 9 -6.76 -9.22 9.05
N LYS A 10 -6.21 -10.35 9.53
CA LYS A 10 -6.89 -11.23 10.48
C LYS A 10 -7.15 -10.56 11.84
N ALA A 11 -6.17 -9.79 12.33
CA ALA A 11 -6.23 -9.21 13.67
C ALA A 11 -7.14 -7.97 13.74
N PHE A 12 -7.22 -7.18 12.66
CA PHE A 12 -7.85 -5.86 12.67
C PHE A 12 -8.97 -5.69 11.64
N ASP A 13 -9.35 -6.75 10.92
CA ASP A 13 -10.37 -6.72 9.86
C ASP A 13 -10.05 -5.67 8.77
N TRP A 14 -8.76 -5.53 8.45
CA TRP A 14 -8.31 -4.59 7.44
C TRP A 14 -8.73 -5.03 6.05
N ASN A 15 -9.16 -4.06 5.24
CA ASN A 15 -9.47 -4.27 3.84
C ASN A 15 -8.35 -3.72 2.94
N PHE A 16 -8.52 -3.83 1.62
CA PHE A 16 -7.54 -3.32 0.65
C PHE A 16 -7.27 -1.82 0.77
N LEU A 17 -8.24 -1.01 1.21
CA LEU A 17 -8.02 0.42 1.42
C LEU A 17 -7.07 0.68 2.60
N ASP A 18 -7.16 -0.12 3.67
CA ASP A 18 -6.26 -0.02 4.82
C ASP A 18 -4.84 -0.44 4.46
N LEU A 19 -4.70 -1.55 3.72
CA LEU A 19 -3.40 -2.02 3.20
C LEU A 19 -2.78 -0.99 2.24
N GLN A 20 -3.57 -0.40 1.35
CA GLN A 20 -3.12 0.70 0.49
C GLN A 20 -2.63 1.88 1.32
N ARG A 21 -3.37 2.28 2.36
CA ARG A 21 -3.03 3.42 3.21
C ARG A 21 -1.68 3.23 3.90
N VAL A 22 -1.43 2.08 4.53
CA VAL A 22 -0.14 1.82 5.19
C VAL A 22 1.01 1.70 4.20
N THR A 23 0.76 1.16 3.01
CA THR A 23 1.76 1.10 1.93
C THR A 23 2.15 2.48 1.43
N VAL A 24 1.17 3.37 1.21
CA VAL A 24 1.41 4.77 0.84
C VAL A 24 2.18 5.51 1.94
N ASN A 25 1.84 5.28 3.21
CA ASN A 25 2.55 5.89 4.33
C ASN A 25 4.00 5.41 4.41
N ALA A 26 4.26 4.13 4.16
CA ALA A 26 5.62 3.61 4.08
C ALA A 26 6.41 4.30 2.96
N LEU A 27 5.83 4.47 1.77
CA LEU A 27 6.50 5.20 0.68
C LEU A 27 6.76 6.66 1.05
N LYS A 28 5.80 7.36 1.67
CA LYS A 28 5.99 8.75 2.14
C LYS A 28 7.17 8.90 3.12
N SER A 29 7.47 7.85 3.89
CA SER A 29 8.60 7.80 4.83
C SER A 29 9.88 7.21 4.24
N ALA A 30 9.86 6.71 3.01
CA ALA A 30 11.01 6.06 2.39
C ALA A 30 12.13 7.06 2.07
N PHE A 31 13.39 6.62 2.24
CA PHE A 31 14.60 7.41 1.98
C PHE A 31 15.01 7.37 0.50
N ILE A 32 14.06 7.67 -0.38
CA ILE A 32 14.27 7.87 -1.82
C ILE A 32 13.83 9.31 -2.20
N PRO A 33 14.27 9.87 -3.33
CA PRO A 33 13.86 11.21 -3.79
C PRO A 33 12.35 11.41 -3.83
N PHE A 34 11.89 12.65 -3.59
CA PHE A 34 10.46 12.98 -3.51
C PHE A 34 9.67 12.60 -4.77
N GLU A 35 10.19 12.94 -5.95
CA GLU A 35 9.53 12.62 -7.23
C GLU A 35 9.40 11.11 -7.45
N GLU A 36 10.40 10.33 -7.02
CA GLU A 36 10.36 8.87 -7.11
C GLU A 36 9.30 8.28 -6.17
N ARG A 37 9.16 8.82 -4.95
CA ARG A 37 8.05 8.45 -4.06
C ARG A 37 6.70 8.73 -4.71
N LEU A 38 6.54 9.89 -5.33
CA LEU A 38 5.28 10.29 -5.95
C LEU A 38 4.92 9.39 -7.12
N ALA A 39 5.88 9.10 -8.00
CA ALA A 39 5.70 8.18 -9.12
C ALA A 39 5.30 6.77 -8.64
N LEU A 40 6.00 6.22 -7.64
CA LEU A 40 5.64 4.90 -7.08
C LEU A 40 4.25 4.88 -6.45
N ILE A 41 3.85 5.94 -5.75
CA ILE A 41 2.52 6.03 -5.12
C ILE A 41 1.42 6.09 -6.18
N GLU A 42 1.54 7.00 -7.16
CA GLU A 42 0.46 7.30 -8.10
C GLU A 42 0.38 6.31 -9.25
N GLU A 43 1.52 5.81 -9.75
CA GLU A 43 1.56 4.98 -10.96
C GLU A 43 1.55 3.48 -10.66
N ILE A 44 2.00 3.07 -9.47
CA ILE A 44 2.15 1.65 -9.11
C ILE A 44 1.22 1.25 -7.95
N VAL A 45 1.35 1.90 -6.79
CA VAL A 45 0.66 1.44 -5.58
C VAL A 45 -0.86 1.64 -5.69
N LYS A 46 -1.33 2.87 -5.98
CA LYS A 46 -2.78 3.11 -6.07
C LYS A 46 -3.44 2.29 -7.19
N PRO A 47 -2.90 2.24 -8.42
CA PRO A 47 -3.51 1.44 -9.48
C PRO A 47 -3.50 -0.07 -9.17
N GLY A 48 -2.42 -0.57 -8.54
CA GLY A 48 -2.32 -1.98 -8.15
C GLY A 48 -3.38 -2.38 -7.13
N TYR A 49 -3.57 -1.59 -6.06
CA TYR A 49 -4.64 -1.86 -5.09
C TYR A 49 -6.03 -1.70 -5.70
N LEU A 50 -6.24 -0.70 -6.56
CA LEU A 50 -7.51 -0.51 -7.26
C LEU A 50 -7.89 -1.74 -8.09
N ALA A 51 -6.95 -2.28 -8.86
CA ALA A 51 -7.17 -3.45 -9.71
C ALA A 51 -7.61 -4.68 -8.88
N VAL A 52 -6.93 -4.95 -7.77
CA VAL A 52 -7.24 -6.11 -6.90
C VAL A 52 -8.54 -5.90 -6.12
N SER A 53 -8.83 -4.67 -5.67
CA SER A 53 -10.05 -4.38 -4.91
C SER A 53 -11.33 -4.35 -5.75
N ALA A 54 -11.20 -4.36 -7.09
CA ALA A 54 -12.31 -4.35 -8.02
C ALA A 54 -12.71 -5.76 -8.50
N GLU A 55 -11.96 -6.79 -8.12
CA GLU A 55 -12.29 -8.22 -8.32
C GLU A 55 -13.23 -8.74 -7.21
#